data_AF-A0A345CY12-F1
#
_entry.id   AF-A0A345CY12-F1
#
_cell.length_a   1.000
_cell.length_b   1.000
_cell.length_c   1.000
_cell.angle_alpha   90.00
_cell.angle_beta   90.00
_cell.angle_gamma   90.00
#
_symmetry.space_group_name_H-M   'P 1'
#
loop_
_entity.id
_entity.type
_entity.pdbx_description
1 polymer ?
#
loop_
_entity_poly.entity_id
_entity_poly.type
_entity_poly.pdbx_seq_one_letter_code
_entity_poly.pdbx_strand_id
1 'polypeptide(L)'
;MESAPRGYRHYCCRAAGWALGLCLTKAPADPVHRARHRLSKLPHSIRRWYVQHVDDLTHTKGATRAGAWLTDTFEQYVLPRIDNVNARYRLDVLPLAFVEFAQDYN
;
A
#
# COMPACT_ATOMS: atom_id res chain seq x y z
N MET A 1 30.02 17.75 -27.61
CA MET A 1 28.71 17.39 -27.06
C MET A 1 28.92 16.21 -26.12
N GLU A 2 28.98 16.44 -24.82
CA GLU A 2 28.76 15.38 -23.84
C GLU A 2 28.12 16.03 -22.62
N SER A 3 26.80 15.80 -22.47
CA SER A 3 25.99 16.37 -21.40
C SER A 3 25.83 15.30 -20.33
N ALA A 4 26.37 15.55 -19.13
CA ALA A 4 26.29 14.66 -18.00
C ALA A 4 24.90 14.70 -17.33
N PRO A 5 24.29 13.57 -16.95
CA PRO A 5 23.23 13.55 -15.95
C PRO A 5 23.78 13.17 -14.57
N ARG A 6 23.82 14.18 -13.69
CA ARG A 6 23.71 14.18 -12.22
C ARG A 6 23.96 12.83 -11.52
N GLY A 7 25.24 12.59 -11.26
CA GLY A 7 25.72 11.52 -10.39
C GLY A 7 25.21 11.64 -8.96
N TYR A 8 24.84 10.47 -8.44
CA TYR A 8 24.46 10.17 -7.06
C TYR A 8 25.40 10.82 -6.04
N ARG A 9 24.84 11.55 -5.07
CA ARG A 9 25.60 12.01 -3.90
C ARG A 9 25.99 10.81 -3.05
N HIS A 10 27.26 10.42 -3.16
CA HIS A 10 27.96 9.61 -2.16
C HIS A 10 27.93 10.36 -0.82
N TYR A 11 27.18 9.85 0.14
CA TYR A 11 27.39 10.20 1.55
C TYR A 11 28.32 9.16 2.16
N CYS A 12 29.62 9.49 2.18
CA CYS A 12 30.59 8.82 3.02
C CYS A 12 30.35 9.23 4.48
N CYS A 13 29.68 8.39 5.26
CA CYS A 13 29.76 8.46 6.72
C CYS A 13 30.83 7.48 7.20
N ARG A 14 32.02 8.01 7.42
CA ARG A 14 33.07 7.39 8.24
C ARG A 14 32.66 7.57 9.72
N ALA A 15 32.18 6.52 10.39
CA ALA A 15 32.06 6.46 11.84
C ALA A 15 32.02 5.02 12.40
N ALA A 16 33.07 4.69 13.15
CA ALA A 16 33.24 3.71 14.23
C ALA A 16 32.26 2.50 14.36
N GLY A 17 32.77 1.31 14.00
CA GLY A 17 33.08 0.20 14.91
C GLY A 17 31.98 -0.59 15.63
N TRP A 18 30.79 -0.05 15.90
CA TRP A 18 29.82 -0.74 16.79
C TRP A 18 28.34 -0.36 16.61
N ALA A 19 27.99 0.43 15.59
CA ALA A 19 26.61 0.87 15.34
C ALA A 19 25.95 0.21 14.10
N LEU A 20 26.18 -1.09 13.88
CA LEU A 20 25.62 -1.85 12.75
C LEU A 20 24.17 -2.34 12.98
N GLY A 21 23.33 -1.54 13.64
CA GLY A 21 21.98 -1.99 14.02
C GLY A 21 20.79 -1.24 13.39
N LEU A 22 20.92 0.03 13.00
CA LEU A 22 19.74 0.89 12.82
C LEU A 22 19.74 1.79 11.58
N CYS A 23 20.50 1.43 10.55
CA CYS A 23 20.40 2.07 9.23
C CYS A 23 19.82 1.12 8.18
N LEU A 24 18.70 0.45 8.49
CA LEU A 24 17.77 0.00 7.45
C LEU A 24 17.02 1.23 6.94
N THR A 25 17.70 2.01 6.12
CA THR A 25 17.07 2.98 5.24
C THR A 25 16.11 2.20 4.35
N LYS A 26 14.84 2.09 4.74
CA LYS A 26 13.78 1.64 3.84
C LYS A 26 13.81 2.60 2.66
N ALA A 27 14.41 2.17 1.54
CA ALA A 27 14.22 2.81 0.25
C ALA A 27 12.71 3.11 0.11
N PRO A 28 12.31 4.26 -0.47
CA PRO A 28 10.89 4.54 -0.68
C PRO A 28 10.30 3.34 -1.41
N ALA A 29 9.41 2.60 -0.72
CA ALA A 29 8.91 1.33 -1.25
C ALA A 29 8.34 1.58 -2.64
N ASP A 30 8.73 0.78 -3.63
CA ASP A 30 8.21 0.84 -5.00
C ASP A 30 6.68 1.09 -4.96
N PRO A 31 6.16 2.13 -5.64
CA PRO A 31 4.72 2.43 -5.62
C PRO A 31 3.85 1.21 -5.93
N VAL A 32 4.31 0.31 -6.82
CA VAL A 32 3.61 -0.94 -7.11
C VAL A 32 3.58 -1.87 -5.89
N HIS A 33 4.70 -1.98 -5.17
CA HIS A 33 4.78 -2.77 -3.94
C HIS A 33 3.89 -2.18 -2.83
N ARG A 34 3.80 -0.85 -2.70
CA ARG A 34 2.89 -0.21 -1.74
C ARG A 34 1.43 -0.49 -2.09
N ALA A 35 1.06 -0.37 -3.36
CA ALA A 35 -0.28 -0.67 -3.84
C ALA A 35 -0.68 -2.12 -3.55
N ARG A 36 0.23 -3.08 -3.84
CA ARG A 36 0.03 -4.50 -3.52
C ARG A 36 -0.10 -4.76 -2.02
N HIS A 37 0.69 -4.08 -1.20
CA HIS A 37 0.59 -4.19 0.25
C HIS A 37 -0.73 -3.61 0.79
N ARG A 38 -1.26 -2.55 0.18
CA ARG A 38 -2.59 -2.04 0.56
C ARG A 38 -3.70 -2.99 0.11
N LEU A 39 -3.57 -3.57 -1.09
CA LEU A 39 -4.48 -4.59 -1.60
C LEU A 39 -4.55 -5.83 -0.68
N SER A 40 -3.40 -6.28 -0.15
CA SER A 40 -3.37 -7.45 0.74
C SER A 40 -4.10 -7.23 2.08
N LYS A 41 -4.12 -5.98 2.56
CA LYS A 41 -4.81 -5.57 3.79
C LYS A 41 -6.32 -5.42 3.64
N LEU A 42 -6.85 -5.45 2.42
CA LEU A 42 -8.30 -5.33 2.21
C LEU A 42 -9.04 -6.58 2.71
N PRO A 43 -10.32 -6.42 3.09
CA PRO A 43 -11.21 -7.55 3.38
C PRO A 43 -11.21 -8.58 2.24
N HIS A 44 -11.34 -9.86 2.60
CA HIS A 44 -11.20 -10.98 1.64
C HIS A 44 -12.13 -10.86 0.43
N SER A 45 -13.37 -10.44 0.65
CA SER A 45 -14.40 -10.29 -0.39
C SER A 45 -13.98 -9.31 -1.50
N ILE A 46 -13.42 -8.17 -1.10
CA ILE A 46 -12.95 -7.13 -2.01
C ILE A 46 -11.61 -7.56 -2.63
N ARG A 47 -10.70 -8.05 -1.80
CA ARG A 47 -9.35 -8.45 -2.20
C ARG A 47 -9.36 -9.50 -3.31
N ARG A 48 -10.20 -10.54 -3.21
CA ARG A 48 -10.24 -11.66 -4.16
C ARG A 48 -10.41 -11.16 -5.60
N TRP A 49 -11.40 -10.29 -5.83
CA TRP A 49 -11.70 -9.79 -7.17
C TRP A 49 -10.54 -9.00 -7.77
N TYR A 50 -9.95 -8.08 -6.99
CA TYR A 50 -8.85 -7.24 -7.47
C TYR A 50 -7.54 -8.02 -7.67
N VAL A 51 -7.26 -9.02 -6.84
CA VAL A 51 -6.11 -9.92 -7.05
C VAL A 51 -6.28 -10.67 -8.36
N GLN A 52 -7.45 -11.28 -8.58
CA GLN A 52 -7.73 -12.00 -9.82
C GLN A 52 -7.64 -11.09 -11.05
N HIS A 53 -8.17 -9.87 -10.97
CA HIS A 53 -8.04 -8.89 -12.05
C HIS A 53 -6.58 -8.52 -12.37
N VAL A 54 -5.75 -8.34 -11.34
CA VAL A 54 -4.32 -8.04 -11.52
C VAL A 54 -3.57 -9.23 -12.11
N ASP A 55 -3.91 -10.45 -11.70
CA ASP A 55 -3.32 -11.68 -12.24
C ASP A 55 -3.70 -11.85 -13.72
N ASP A 56 -4.97 -11.66 -14.08
CA ASP A 56 -5.46 -11.68 -15.47
C ASP A 56 -4.75 -10.61 -16.32
N LEU A 57 -4.61 -9.40 -15.78
CA LEU A 57 -3.92 -8.30 -16.46
C LEU A 57 -2.42 -8.60 -16.65
N THR A 58 -1.81 -9.25 -15.67
CA THR A 58 -0.41 -9.70 -15.74
C THR A 58 -0.24 -10.76 -16.83
N HIS A 59 -1.19 -11.70 -16.93
CA HIS A 59 -1.15 -12.79 -17.90
C HIS A 59 -1.44 -12.32 -19.34
N THR A 60 -2.27 -11.29 -19.52
CA THR A 60 -2.69 -10.79 -20.84
C THR A 60 -1.80 -9.67 -21.39
N LYS A 61 -1.34 -8.74 -20.54
CA LYS A 61 -0.61 -7.53 -20.96
C LYS A 61 0.78 -7.40 -20.33
N GLY A 62 1.15 -8.32 -19.45
CA GLY A 62 2.44 -8.33 -18.77
C GLY A 62 2.47 -7.55 -17.46
N ALA A 63 3.50 -7.84 -16.66
CA ALA A 63 3.67 -7.32 -15.30
C ALA A 63 3.77 -5.79 -15.23
N THR A 64 4.37 -5.13 -16.24
CA THR A 64 4.52 -3.68 -16.27
C THR A 64 3.18 -2.97 -16.37
N ARG A 65 2.26 -3.48 -17.21
CA ARG A 65 0.91 -2.91 -17.37
C ARG A 65 0.08 -3.11 -16.10
N ALA A 66 0.22 -4.27 -15.46
CA ALA A 66 -0.43 -4.54 -14.19
C ALA A 66 0.09 -3.63 -13.06
N GLY A 67 1.41 -3.36 -13.03
CA GLY A 67 2.01 -2.38 -12.13
C GLY A 67 1.46 -0.97 -12.33
N ALA A 68 1.39 -0.51 -13.58
CA ALA A 68 0.82 0.80 -13.91
C ALA A 68 -0.67 0.91 -13.53
N TRP A 69 -1.46 -0.14 -13.75
CA TRP A 69 -2.86 -0.15 -13.32
C TRP A 69 -2.99 -0.08 -11.79
N LEU A 70 -2.10 -0.75 -11.04
CA LEU A 70 -2.07 -0.67 -9.59
C LEU A 70 -1.80 0.76 -9.07
N THR A 71 -0.90 1.49 -9.72
CA THR A 71 -0.55 2.86 -9.30
C THR A 71 -1.53 3.91 -9.81
N ASP A 72 -1.97 3.78 -11.06
CA ASP A 72 -2.76 4.83 -11.73
C ASP A 72 -4.24 4.67 -11.47
N THR A 73 -4.74 3.43 -11.39
CA THR A 73 -6.17 3.18 -11.22
C THR A 73 -6.51 2.78 -9.79
N PHE A 74 -5.83 1.76 -9.28
CA PHE A 74 -6.18 1.19 -7.98
C PHE A 74 -5.86 2.14 -6.83
N GLU A 75 -4.65 2.70 -6.75
CA GLU A 75 -4.30 3.65 -5.69
C GLU A 75 -5.08 4.97 -5.78
N GLN A 76 -5.33 5.49 -6.99
CA GLN A 76 -5.96 6.80 -7.15
C GLN A 76 -7.49 6.79 -6.99
N TYR A 77 -8.17 5.73 -7.44
CA TYR A 77 -9.64 5.72 -7.47
C TYR A 77 -10.28 4.68 -6.56
N VAL A 78 -9.70 3.49 -6.47
CA VAL A 78 -10.31 2.38 -5.73
C VAL A 78 -10.06 2.54 -4.23
N LEU A 79 -8.82 2.78 -3.82
CA LEU A 79 -8.47 2.89 -2.41
C LEU A 79 -9.21 4.03 -1.69
N PRO A 80 -9.28 5.28 -2.21
CA PRO A 80 -9.99 6.35 -1.53
C PRO A 80 -11.48 6.05 -1.36
N ARG A 81 -12.10 5.36 -2.32
CA ARG A 81 -13.49 4.95 -2.22
C ARG A 81 -13.69 3.92 -1.11
N ILE A 82 -12.82 2.92 -1.03
CA ILE A 82 -12.85 1.91 0.04
C ILE A 82 -12.59 2.56 1.39
N ASP A 83 -11.58 3.43 1.49
CA ASP A 83 -11.24 4.15 2.71
C ASP A 83 -12.41 5.04 3.17
N ASN A 84 -13.13 5.69 2.24
CA ASN A 84 -14.32 6.49 2.53
C ASN A 84 -15.49 5.62 3.04
N VAL A 85 -15.78 4.49 2.39
CA VAL A 85 -16.81 3.55 2.86
C VAL A 85 -16.43 3.02 4.24
N ASN A 86 -15.18 2.62 4.44
CA ASN A 86 -14.69 2.16 5.73
C ASN A 86 -14.80 3.25 6.79
N ALA A 87 -14.44 4.50 6.48
CA ALA A 87 -14.57 5.64 7.40
C ALA A 87 -16.03 5.86 7.81
N ARG A 88 -16.98 5.71 6.88
CA ARG A 88 -18.42 5.86 7.14
C ARG A 88 -18.99 4.75 8.03
N TYR A 89 -18.48 3.53 7.92
CA TYR A 89 -18.98 2.36 8.65
C TYR A 89 -18.00 1.87 9.73
N ARG A 90 -17.06 2.71 10.19
CA ARG A 90 -16.21 2.35 11.32
C ARG A 90 -17.08 2.12 12.55
N LEU A 91 -17.19 0.85 12.93
CA LEU A 91 -17.86 0.38 14.15
C LEU A 91 -17.17 0.87 15.43
N ASP A 92 -15.95 1.42 15.32
CA ASP A 92 -15.26 2.13 16.40
C ASP A 92 -16.09 3.30 16.94
N VAL A 93 -17.02 3.81 16.13
CA VAL A 93 -18.05 4.77 16.52
C VAL A 93 -19.41 4.08 16.42
N LEU A 94 -19.64 3.10 17.29
CA LEU A 94 -21.00 2.63 17.55
C LEU A 94 -21.80 3.82 18.12
N PRO A 95 -22.89 4.25 17.48
CA PRO A 95 -23.79 5.22 18.09
C PRO A 95 -24.18 4.70 19.48
N LEU A 96 -24.27 5.57 20.48
CA LEU A 96 -24.65 5.21 21.86
C LEU A 96 -25.88 4.27 21.93
N ALA A 97 -26.80 4.41 20.98
CA ALA A 97 -27.98 3.55 20.81
C ALA A 97 -27.67 2.05 20.55
N PHE A 98 -26.45 1.69 20.16
CA PHE A 98 -26.02 0.32 19.92
C PHE A 98 -25.07 -0.22 21.00
N VAL A 99 -24.73 0.59 22.01
CA VAL A 99 -23.88 0.16 23.15
C VAL A 99 -24.62 -0.87 24.01
N GLU A 100 -25.95 -0.76 24.12
CA GLU A 100 -26.79 -1.67 24.90
C GLU A 100 -26.75 -3.10 24.36
N PHE A 101 -26.78 -3.27 23.02
CA PHE A 101 -26.65 -4.58 22.37
C PHE A 101 -25.25 -5.20 22.50
N ALA A 102 -24.21 -4.40 22.77
CA ALA A 102 -22.85 -4.90 22.95
C ALA A 102 -22.63 -5.52 24.35
N GLN A 103 -23.47 -5.18 25.34
CA GLN A 103 -23.37 -5.70 26.70
C GLN A 103 -23.97 -7.11 26.86
N ASP A 104 -24.85 -7.55 25.95
CA ASP A 104 -25.52 -8.86 25.99
C ASP A 104 -24.65 -10.04 25.52
N TYR A 105 -23.44 -9.77 25.00
CA TYR A 105 -22.50 -10.79 24.52
C TYR A 105 -21.45 -11.24 25.56
N ASN A 106 -21.60 -10.82 26.81
CA ASN A 106 -20.73 -11.20 27.94
C ASN A 106 -21.53 -11.88 29.05
#